data_AF-A0A510WVB5-F1
#
_entry.id   AF-A0A510WVB5-F1
#
_cell.length_a   1.000
_cell.length_b   1.000
_cell.length_c   1.000
_cell.angle_alpha   90.00
_cell.angle_beta   90.00
_cell.angle_gamma   90.00
#
_symmetry.space_group_name_H-M   'P 1'
#
loop_
_entity.id
_entity.type
_entity.pdbx_description
1 polymer ?
#
loop_
_entity_poly.entity_id
_entity_poly.type
_entity_poly.pdbx_seq_one_letter_code
_entity_poly.pdbx_strand_id
1 'polypeptide(L)'
;MIYLGYFWFLRWQYIPRKHSGIFTFLIIVLAFLTGATNENIGPIFIILTYFYYASSSNSEFRQYTYPSTFSCIAEFIILITHNTGEAASEKGRAFQIRLIIEQLVQYDGILLTIALSLILILSVQNHFRRIDLNNDILITELLTASALASVGALILSPQIPPRTYFGSVIFLIVACLIGFNHLVQLTKLTRIIPIGCASFISCVAFQRYTDVYPQLLSNYERFYTAEQAALNAQKHHRNDIYVPGMNDTCNYNAYHETAYLGFGKIHGWRNTMA
;
A
#
# COMPACT_ATOMS: atom_id res chain seq x y z
N MET A 1 1.84 9.39 -2.53
CA MET A 1 1.39 10.63 -3.20
C MET A 1 0.48 10.32 -4.39
N ILE A 2 0.89 9.49 -5.36
CA ILE A 2 0.09 9.11 -6.55
C ILE A 2 -1.29 8.53 -6.18
N TYR A 3 -1.31 7.51 -5.31
CA TYR A 3 -2.54 6.86 -4.87
C TYR A 3 -3.52 7.79 -4.13
N LEU A 4 -3.03 8.78 -3.37
CA LEU A 4 -3.89 9.77 -2.71
C LEU A 4 -4.56 10.70 -3.74
N GLY A 5 -3.85 11.07 -4.80
CA GLY A 5 -4.42 11.83 -5.91
C GLY A 5 -5.53 11.06 -6.62
N TYR A 6 -5.34 9.75 -6.82
CA TYR A 6 -6.37 8.89 -7.41
C TYR A 6 -7.58 8.72 -6.48
N PHE A 7 -7.34 8.53 -5.18
CA PHE A 7 -8.41 8.48 -4.18
C PHE A 7 -9.22 9.79 -4.15
N TRP A 8 -8.56 10.94 -4.27
CA TRP A 8 -9.24 12.23 -4.35
C TRP A 8 -10.16 12.33 -5.58
N PHE A 9 -9.71 11.87 -6.74
CA PHE A 9 -10.57 11.79 -7.92
C PHE A 9 -11.83 10.93 -7.67
N LEU A 10 -11.66 9.76 -7.06
CA LEU A 10 -12.76 8.84 -6.77
C LEU A 10 -13.75 9.42 -5.74
N ARG A 11 -13.24 9.94 -4.61
CA ARG A 11 -14.04 10.39 -3.47
C ARG A 11 -14.93 11.59 -3.79
N TRP A 12 -14.44 12.51 -4.62
CA TRP A 12 -15.18 13.73 -4.99
C TRP A 12 -15.92 13.60 -6.32
N GLN A 13 -15.83 12.44 -6.99
CA GLN A 13 -16.46 12.17 -8.28
C GLN A 13 -16.28 13.33 -9.28
N TYR A 14 -15.05 13.85 -9.38
CA TYR A 14 -14.77 15.06 -10.16
C TYR A 14 -14.98 14.81 -11.65
N ILE A 15 -15.78 15.66 -12.30
CA ILE A 15 -16.05 15.63 -13.73
C ILE A 15 -15.55 16.95 -14.35
N PRO A 16 -14.68 16.91 -15.37
CA PRO A 16 -14.23 18.11 -16.03
C PRO A 16 -15.38 18.79 -16.79
N ARG A 17 -15.41 20.14 -16.82
CA ARG A 17 -16.45 20.92 -17.52
C ARG A 17 -16.63 20.58 -19.00
N LYS A 18 -15.60 20.04 -19.65
CA LYS A 18 -15.64 19.54 -21.02
C LYS A 18 -14.97 18.17 -21.04
N HIS A 19 -15.62 17.19 -21.68
CA HIS A 19 -15.01 15.90 -21.95
C HIS A 19 -13.67 16.11 -22.65
N SER A 20 -12.60 15.67 -22.00
CA SER A 20 -11.23 15.83 -22.46
C SER A 20 -10.56 14.46 -22.48
N GLY A 21 -10.17 13.98 -23.66
CA GLY A 21 -9.42 12.73 -23.78
C GLY A 21 -8.11 12.76 -23.00
N ILE A 22 -7.52 13.95 -22.82
CA ILE A 22 -6.32 14.15 -21.98
C ILE A 22 -6.64 13.84 -20.52
N PHE A 23 -7.79 14.29 -20.01
CA PHE A 23 -8.19 13.99 -18.63
C PHE A 23 -8.41 12.49 -18.44
N THR A 24 -9.09 11.82 -19.37
CA THR A 24 -9.26 10.36 -19.35
C THR A 24 -7.92 9.65 -19.33
N PHE A 25 -6.98 10.05 -20.20
CA PHE A 25 -5.64 9.49 -20.25
C PHE A 25 -4.89 9.67 -18.92
N LEU A 26 -4.94 10.86 -18.32
CA LEU A 26 -4.31 11.12 -17.03
C LEU A 26 -4.88 10.26 -15.90
N ILE A 27 -6.21 10.06 -15.85
CA ILE A 27 -6.84 9.19 -14.85
C ILE A 27 -6.46 7.73 -15.06
N ILE A 28 -6.36 7.27 -16.31
CA ILE A 28 -5.88 5.92 -16.63
C ILE A 28 -4.42 5.74 -16.16
N VAL A 29 -3.53 6.68 -16.51
CA VAL A 29 -2.12 6.64 -16.06
C VAL A 29 -2.03 6.68 -14.54
N LEU A 30 -2.84 7.50 -13.87
CA LEU A 30 -2.84 7.60 -12.41
C LEU A 30 -3.32 6.30 -11.75
N ALA A 31 -4.32 5.65 -12.33
CA ALA A 31 -4.81 4.34 -11.87
C ALA A 31 -3.80 3.23 -12.11
N PHE A 32 -3.15 3.23 -13.28
CA PHE A 32 -2.03 2.35 -13.61
C PHE A 32 -0.92 2.46 -12.56
N LEU A 33 -0.38 3.67 -12.36
CA LEU A 33 0.69 3.93 -11.39
C LEU A 33 0.25 3.58 -9.96
N THR A 34 -1.02 3.76 -9.63
CA THR A 34 -1.56 3.34 -8.32
C THR A 34 -1.52 1.82 -8.16
N GLY A 35 -1.91 1.06 -9.18
CA GLY A 35 -1.77 -0.40 -9.22
C GLY A 35 -0.32 -0.87 -9.11
N ALA A 36 0.63 -0.10 -9.67
CA ALA A 36 2.06 -0.40 -9.65
C ALA A 36 2.77 -0.09 -8.32
N THR A 37 2.15 0.67 -7.41
CA THR A 37 2.92 1.22 -6.27
C THR A 37 3.41 0.17 -5.27
N ASN A 38 2.59 -0.83 -4.95
CA ASN A 38 2.94 -1.91 -4.02
C ASN A 38 1.92 -3.05 -4.10
N GLU A 39 2.36 -4.26 -3.78
CA GLU A 39 1.55 -5.47 -3.62
C GLU A 39 0.39 -5.31 -2.61
N ASN A 40 0.53 -4.37 -1.66
CA ASN A 40 -0.46 -4.02 -0.65
C ASN A 40 -1.31 -2.78 -1.01
N ILE A 41 -0.96 -1.95 -2.01
CA ILE A 41 -1.77 -0.77 -2.36
C ILE A 41 -2.75 -1.08 -3.48
N GLY A 42 -2.34 -1.92 -4.45
CA GLY A 42 -3.19 -2.35 -5.56
C GLY A 42 -4.58 -2.89 -5.12
N PRO A 43 -4.67 -3.85 -4.17
CA PRO A 43 -5.94 -4.42 -3.74
C PRO A 43 -6.92 -3.36 -3.18
N ILE A 44 -6.39 -2.37 -2.46
CA ILE A 44 -7.19 -1.28 -1.88
C ILE A 44 -7.91 -0.52 -2.99
N PHE A 45 -7.19 -0.17 -4.06
CA PHE A 45 -7.74 0.62 -5.16
C PHE A 45 -8.59 -0.19 -6.13
N ILE A 46 -8.29 -1.48 -6.32
CA ILE A 46 -9.16 -2.35 -7.11
C ILE A 46 -10.55 -2.41 -6.46
N ILE A 47 -10.61 -2.62 -5.14
CA ILE A 47 -11.87 -2.64 -4.39
C ILE A 47 -12.53 -1.25 -4.45
N LEU A 48 -11.81 -0.18 -4.12
CA LEU A 48 -12.38 1.18 -4.11
C LEU A 48 -12.95 1.56 -5.48
N THR A 49 -12.16 1.46 -6.54
CA THR A 49 -12.60 1.87 -7.88
C THR A 49 -13.75 1.00 -8.38
N TYR A 50 -13.75 -0.31 -8.08
CA TYR A 50 -14.88 -1.19 -8.41
C TYR A 50 -16.17 -0.72 -7.73
N PHE A 51 -16.14 -0.43 -6.43
CA PHE A 51 -17.31 0.05 -5.71
C PHE A 51 -17.76 1.43 -6.22
N TYR A 52 -16.83 2.37 -6.48
CA TYR A 52 -17.15 3.68 -7.05
C TYR A 52 -17.77 3.59 -8.45
N TYR A 53 -17.32 2.64 -9.27
CA TYR A 53 -17.94 2.35 -10.55
C TYR A 53 -19.36 1.76 -10.37
N ALA A 54 -19.51 0.75 -9.50
CA ALA A 54 -20.75 0.02 -9.30
C ALA A 54 -21.85 0.85 -8.64
N SER A 55 -21.50 1.76 -7.71
CA SER A 55 -22.48 2.59 -7.00
C SER A 55 -22.82 3.90 -7.73
N SER A 56 -22.04 4.31 -8.73
CA SER A 56 -22.27 5.59 -9.41
C SER A 56 -23.44 5.49 -10.38
N SER A 57 -24.45 6.34 -10.18
CA SER A 57 -25.54 6.54 -11.14
C SER A 57 -25.12 7.42 -12.33
N ASN A 58 -24.05 8.21 -12.19
CA ASN A 58 -23.59 9.16 -13.19
C ASN A 58 -22.80 8.46 -14.32
N SER A 59 -23.35 8.46 -15.53
CA SER A 59 -22.72 7.83 -16.69
C SER A 59 -21.42 8.48 -17.12
N GLU A 60 -21.28 9.81 -16.97
CA GLU A 60 -20.04 10.51 -17.33
C GLU A 60 -18.91 10.12 -16.39
N PHE A 61 -19.18 10.03 -15.08
CA PHE A 61 -18.20 9.54 -14.11
C PHE A 61 -17.79 8.10 -14.39
N ARG A 62 -18.74 7.23 -14.77
CA ARG A 62 -18.48 5.83 -15.14
C ARG A 62 -17.55 5.68 -16.35
N GLN A 63 -17.57 6.62 -17.30
CA GLN A 63 -16.68 6.59 -18.46
C GLN A 63 -15.20 6.78 -18.09
N TYR A 64 -14.91 7.46 -16.97
CA TYR A 64 -13.54 7.62 -16.48
C TYR A 64 -13.16 6.48 -15.53
N THR A 65 -14.06 6.06 -14.64
CA THR A 65 -13.77 5.00 -13.66
C THR A 65 -13.59 3.63 -14.31
N TYR A 66 -14.42 3.27 -15.29
CA TYR A 66 -14.33 1.96 -15.97
C TYR A 66 -12.93 1.66 -16.54
N PRO A 67 -12.36 2.46 -17.46
CA PRO A 67 -11.03 2.17 -18.01
C PRO A 67 -9.93 2.28 -16.94
N SER A 68 -10.12 3.14 -15.93
CA SER A 68 -9.16 3.27 -14.82
C SER A 68 -9.13 2.01 -13.93
N THR A 69 -10.28 1.35 -13.69
CA THR A 69 -10.35 0.08 -12.96
C THR A 69 -9.56 -1.01 -13.69
N PHE A 70 -9.78 -1.15 -15.00
CA PHE A 70 -9.06 -2.13 -15.81
C PHE A 70 -7.55 -1.86 -15.80
N SER A 71 -7.15 -0.59 -15.89
CA SER A 71 -5.74 -0.20 -15.84
C SER A 71 -5.08 -0.53 -14.50
N CYS A 72 -5.78 -0.26 -13.38
CA CYS A 72 -5.31 -0.61 -12.04
C CYS A 72 -5.18 -2.14 -11.85
N ILE A 73 -6.16 -2.92 -12.32
CA ILE A 73 -6.14 -4.39 -12.25
C ILE A 73 -5.01 -4.95 -13.10
N ALA A 74 -4.88 -4.50 -14.35
CA ALA A 74 -3.86 -4.99 -15.27
C ALA A 74 -2.46 -4.79 -14.68
N GLU A 75 -2.19 -3.62 -14.12
CA GLU A 75 -0.88 -3.33 -13.55
C GLU A 75 -0.61 -4.05 -12.24
N PHE A 76 -1.64 -4.21 -11.40
CA PHE A 76 -1.51 -5.04 -10.20
C PHE A 76 -1.17 -6.50 -10.54
N ILE A 77 -1.75 -7.06 -11.61
CA ILE A 77 -1.40 -8.41 -12.11
C ILE A 77 0.05 -8.45 -12.59
N ILE A 78 0.50 -7.44 -13.35
CA ILE A 78 1.89 -7.34 -13.83
C ILE A 78 2.86 -7.30 -12.63
N LEU A 79 2.55 -6.49 -11.62
CA LEU A 79 3.34 -6.35 -10.39
C LEU A 79 3.46 -7.69 -9.64
N ILE A 80 2.34 -8.36 -9.37
CA ILE A 80 2.37 -9.66 -8.67
C ILE A 80 3.16 -10.69 -9.46
N THR A 81 3.00 -10.72 -10.79
CA THR A 81 3.67 -11.69 -11.66
C THR A 81 5.20 -11.45 -11.69
N HIS A 82 5.65 -10.20 -11.72
CA HIS A 82 7.08 -9.88 -11.64
C HIS A 82 7.66 -10.18 -10.26
N ASN A 83 6.97 -9.77 -9.18
CA ASN A 83 7.44 -10.01 -7.81
C ASN A 83 7.53 -11.50 -7.48
N THR A 84 6.64 -12.34 -8.02
CA THR A 84 6.72 -13.80 -7.85
C THR A 84 7.91 -14.41 -8.60
N GLY A 85 8.28 -13.89 -9.76
CA GLY A 85 9.47 -14.32 -10.50
C GLY A 85 10.80 -13.97 -9.80
N GLU A 86 10.87 -12.77 -9.22
CA GLU A 86 12.03 -12.34 -8.43
C GLU A 86 12.19 -13.12 -7.14
N ALA A 87 11.10 -13.37 -6.43
CA ALA A 87 11.15 -14.06 -5.16
C ALA A 87 11.22 -15.58 -5.27
N ALA A 88 10.91 -16.18 -6.43
CA ALA A 88 11.24 -17.59 -6.71
C ALA A 88 12.76 -17.82 -6.84
N SER A 89 13.54 -16.75 -7.08
CA SER A 89 15.01 -16.77 -7.06
C SER A 89 15.58 -16.71 -5.64
N GLU A 90 14.80 -16.25 -4.66
CA GLU A 90 15.19 -16.20 -3.25
C GLU A 90 14.44 -17.25 -2.42
N LYS A 91 14.96 -17.60 -1.24
CA LYS A 91 14.37 -18.59 -0.33
C LYS A 91 13.08 -18.11 0.36
N GLY A 92 12.29 -17.24 -0.30
CA GLY A 92 11.01 -16.77 0.21
C GLY A 92 9.97 -17.89 0.19
N ARG A 93 9.31 -18.13 1.33
CA ARG A 93 8.16 -19.05 1.38
C ARG A 93 6.89 -18.21 1.24
N ALA A 94 6.10 -18.43 0.19
CA ALA A 94 4.72 -17.94 0.15
C ALA A 94 3.90 -18.61 1.28
N PHE A 95 2.72 -18.06 1.60
CA PHE A 95 1.81 -18.62 2.62
C PHE A 95 2.33 -18.58 4.07
N GLN A 96 3.10 -17.55 4.45
CA GLN A 96 3.53 -17.33 5.84
C GLN A 96 2.44 -16.69 6.71
N ILE A 97 1.26 -17.31 6.78
CA ILE A 97 0.07 -16.75 7.46
C ILE A 97 0.36 -16.31 8.90
N ARG A 98 1.11 -17.12 9.66
CA ARG A 98 1.48 -16.78 11.04
C ARG A 98 2.30 -15.49 11.11
N LEU A 99 3.32 -15.35 10.27
CA LEU A 99 4.16 -14.16 10.23
C LEU A 99 3.35 -12.93 9.81
N ILE A 100 2.44 -13.08 8.85
CA ILE A 100 1.56 -12.00 8.38
C ILE A 100 0.67 -11.52 9.53
N ILE A 101 0.12 -12.43 10.33
CA ILE A 101 -0.73 -12.08 11.49
C ILE A 101 0.11 -11.41 12.58
N GLU A 102 1.28 -11.94 12.91
CA GLU A 102 2.18 -11.34 13.91
C GLU A 102 2.58 -9.92 13.50
N GLN A 103 2.95 -9.71 12.24
CA GLN A 103 3.28 -8.40 11.69
C GLN A 103 2.06 -7.47 11.59
N LEU A 104 0.88 -7.98 11.20
CA LEU A 104 -0.37 -7.22 11.21
C LEU A 104 -0.68 -6.69 12.62
N VAL A 105 -0.55 -7.53 13.64
CA VAL A 105 -0.77 -7.13 15.03
C VAL A 105 0.28 -6.09 15.47
N GLN A 106 1.54 -6.30 15.07
CA GLN A 106 2.65 -5.41 15.42
C GLN A 106 2.53 -4.01 14.79
N TYR A 107 2.20 -3.94 13.50
CA TYR A 107 2.20 -2.70 12.72
C TYR A 107 0.82 -2.03 12.66
N ASP A 108 -0.24 -2.79 12.46
CA ASP A 108 -1.58 -2.26 12.17
C ASP A 108 -2.55 -2.45 13.35
N GLY A 109 -2.21 -3.31 14.33
CA GLY A 109 -3.16 -3.82 15.33
C GLY A 109 -3.93 -2.75 16.13
N ILE A 110 -3.26 -1.69 16.58
CA ILE A 110 -3.92 -0.59 17.32
C ILE A 110 -4.90 0.16 16.41
N LEU A 111 -4.45 0.54 15.20
CA LEU A 111 -5.27 1.24 14.21
C LEU A 111 -6.45 0.39 13.75
N LEU A 112 -6.22 -0.89 13.51
CA LEU A 112 -7.25 -1.85 13.13
C LEU A 112 -8.28 -2.00 14.24
N THR A 113 -7.85 -2.07 15.51
CA THR A 113 -8.76 -2.13 16.66
C THR A 113 -9.63 -0.88 16.75
N ILE A 114 -9.05 0.31 16.56
CA ILE A 114 -9.79 1.57 16.55
C ILE A 114 -10.79 1.61 15.38
N ALA A 115 -10.35 1.24 14.17
CA ALA A 115 -11.20 1.23 12.98
C ALA A 115 -12.38 0.25 13.12
N LEU A 116 -12.14 -0.97 13.59
CA LEU A 116 -13.19 -1.98 13.83
C LEU A 116 -14.16 -1.53 14.92
N SER A 117 -13.66 -0.90 15.99
CA SER A 117 -14.52 -0.34 17.06
C SER A 117 -15.42 0.78 16.53
N LEU A 118 -14.86 1.67 15.70
CA LEU A 118 -15.63 2.74 15.04
C LEU A 118 -16.70 2.17 14.13
N ILE A 119 -16.37 1.18 13.29
CA ILE A 119 -17.34 0.50 12.44
C ILE A 119 -18.45 -0.10 13.30
N LEU A 120 -18.13 -0.86 14.34
CA LEU A 120 -19.13 -1.46 15.22
C LEU A 120 -20.10 -0.40 15.77
N ILE A 121 -19.59 0.73 16.26
CA ILE A 121 -20.41 1.83 16.79
C ILE A 121 -21.29 2.44 15.68
N LEU A 122 -20.72 2.73 14.52
CA LEU A 122 -21.40 3.39 13.41
C LEU A 122 -22.44 2.47 12.73
N SER A 123 -22.14 1.18 12.56
CA SER A 123 -23.05 0.20 11.96
C SER A 123 -24.23 -0.14 12.88
N VAL A 124 -24.03 -0.16 14.21
CA VAL A 124 -25.13 -0.32 15.19
C VAL A 124 -26.10 0.86 15.13
N GLN A 125 -25.60 2.08 14.94
CA GLN A 125 -26.43 3.29 14.85
C GLN A 125 -27.16 3.44 13.51
N ASN A 126 -26.72 2.74 12.46
CA ASN A 126 -27.20 2.92 11.11
C ASN A 126 -27.74 1.60 10.54
N HIS A 127 -28.86 1.14 11.10
CA HIS A 127 -29.50 -0.11 10.75
C HIS A 127 -30.23 0.03 9.40
N PHE A 128 -29.71 -0.64 8.36
CA PHE A 128 -30.20 -0.68 6.96
C PHE A 128 -29.90 0.54 6.09
N ARG A 129 -28.95 0.39 5.15
CA ARG A 129 -28.73 1.35 4.07
C ARG A 129 -28.54 0.69 2.71
N ARG A 130 -29.01 1.40 1.68
CA ARG A 130 -28.55 1.22 0.29
C ARG A 130 -27.09 1.66 0.21
N ILE A 131 -26.34 1.04 -0.70
CA ILE A 131 -24.95 1.39 -0.97
C ILE A 131 -24.90 2.82 -1.53
N ASP A 132 -24.44 3.77 -0.72
CA ASP A 132 -24.19 5.16 -1.10
C ASP A 132 -22.76 5.54 -0.71
N LEU A 133 -21.88 5.72 -1.70
CA LEU A 133 -20.48 6.09 -1.47
C LEU A 133 -20.27 7.58 -1.17
N ASN A 134 -21.35 8.35 -1.00
CA ASN A 134 -21.29 9.65 -0.33
C ASN A 134 -21.47 9.52 1.20
N ASN A 135 -21.92 8.36 1.68
CA ASN A 135 -22.05 8.09 3.11
C ASN A 135 -20.67 7.79 3.73
N ASP A 136 -20.21 8.70 4.60
CA ASP A 136 -18.94 8.57 5.31
C ASP A 136 -18.80 7.25 6.10
N ILE A 137 -19.89 6.67 6.60
CA ILE A 137 -19.88 5.36 7.28
C ILE A 137 -19.48 4.26 6.30
N LEU A 138 -20.11 4.22 5.12
CA LEU A 138 -19.85 3.18 4.13
C LEU A 138 -18.44 3.31 3.53
N ILE A 139 -17.93 4.54 3.38
CA ILE A 139 -16.54 4.78 3.00
C ILE A 139 -15.58 4.27 4.08
N THR A 140 -15.89 4.50 5.36
CA THR A 140 -15.07 4.04 6.49
C THR A 140 -15.02 2.50 6.53
N GLU A 141 -16.16 1.84 6.34
CA GLU A 141 -16.26 0.38 6.23
C GLU A 141 -15.45 -0.14 5.03
N LEU A 142 -15.64 0.47 3.86
CA LEU A 142 -14.96 0.07 2.63
C LEU A 142 -13.44 0.23 2.72
N LEU A 143 -12.95 1.35 3.26
CA LEU A 143 -11.52 1.59 3.46
C LEU A 143 -10.90 0.58 4.43
N THR A 144 -11.61 0.24 5.50
CA THR A 144 -11.14 -0.75 6.48
C THR A 144 -11.13 -2.16 5.89
N ALA A 145 -12.18 -2.54 5.15
CA ALA A 145 -12.24 -3.82 4.44
C ALA A 145 -11.14 -3.92 3.37
N SER A 146 -10.90 -2.84 2.62
CA SER A 146 -9.82 -2.75 1.65
C SER A 146 -8.44 -2.92 2.30
N ALA A 147 -8.19 -2.28 3.45
CA ALA A 147 -6.93 -2.43 4.19
C ALA A 147 -6.72 -3.86 4.73
N LEU A 148 -7.79 -4.58 5.08
CA LEU A 148 -7.70 -6.00 5.44
C LEU A 148 -7.44 -6.89 4.21
N ALA A 149 -8.15 -6.64 3.10
CA ALA A 149 -7.96 -7.36 1.85
C ALA A 149 -6.53 -7.19 1.32
N SER A 150 -5.95 -6.02 1.56
CA SER A 150 -4.61 -5.70 1.15
C SER A 150 -3.56 -6.47 1.96
N VAL A 151 -3.71 -6.58 3.28
CA VAL A 151 -2.89 -7.49 4.09
C VAL A 151 -3.11 -8.95 3.67
N GLY A 152 -4.33 -9.31 3.27
CA GLY A 152 -4.62 -10.62 2.68
C GLY A 152 -3.83 -10.90 1.39
N ALA A 153 -3.56 -9.88 0.56
CA ALA A 153 -2.74 -10.03 -0.64
C ALA A 153 -1.29 -10.44 -0.33
N LEU A 154 -0.78 -10.12 0.88
CA LEU A 154 0.54 -10.54 1.32
C LEU A 154 0.66 -12.07 1.52
N ILE A 155 -0.46 -12.79 1.64
CA ILE A 155 -0.44 -14.27 1.69
C ILE A 155 0.14 -14.85 0.40
N LEU A 156 -0.17 -14.19 -0.72
CA LEU A 156 0.34 -14.54 -2.05
C LEU A 156 1.73 -13.95 -2.30
N SER A 157 2.19 -13.03 -1.44
CA SER A 157 3.52 -12.46 -1.55
C SER A 157 4.57 -13.41 -0.97
N PRO A 158 5.56 -13.83 -1.76
CA PRO A 158 6.67 -14.67 -1.30
C PRO A 158 7.65 -13.94 -0.37
N GLN A 159 7.66 -12.60 -0.39
CA GLN A 159 8.39 -11.76 0.55
C GLN A 159 7.44 -10.77 1.22
N ILE A 160 7.58 -10.58 2.53
CA ILE A 160 6.75 -9.66 3.32
C ILE A 160 7.67 -8.62 3.97
N PRO A 161 8.13 -7.60 3.21
CA PRO A 161 8.93 -6.56 3.81
C PRO A 161 8.05 -5.68 4.70
N PRO A 162 8.52 -5.22 5.87
CA PRO A 162 7.72 -4.39 6.78
C PRO A 162 7.10 -3.13 6.15
N ARG A 163 7.71 -2.60 5.07
CA ARG A 163 7.20 -1.43 4.33
C ARG A 163 5.85 -1.67 3.65
N THR A 164 5.47 -2.91 3.39
CA THR A 164 4.22 -3.20 2.68
C THR A 164 3.02 -2.73 3.47
N TYR A 165 3.03 -2.89 4.80
CA TYR A 165 1.98 -2.46 5.72
C TYR A 165 1.77 -0.93 5.75
N PHE A 166 2.68 -0.13 5.22
CA PHE A 166 2.51 1.33 5.16
C PHE A 166 1.25 1.75 4.41
N GLY A 167 0.90 1.04 3.34
CA GLY A 167 -0.32 1.26 2.57
C GLY A 167 -1.58 1.07 3.42
N SER A 168 -1.72 -0.11 4.05
CA SER A 168 -2.86 -0.43 4.92
C SER A 168 -2.98 0.55 6.09
N VAL A 169 -1.85 0.92 6.72
CA VAL A 169 -1.81 1.93 7.79
C VAL A 169 -2.38 3.27 7.36
N ILE A 170 -1.96 3.82 6.21
CA ILE A 170 -2.47 5.11 5.72
C ILE A 170 -3.99 5.06 5.53
N PHE A 171 -4.50 4.00 4.89
CA PHE A 171 -5.94 3.91 4.62
C PHE A 171 -6.75 3.63 5.88
N LEU A 172 -6.20 2.92 6.87
CA LEU A 172 -6.79 2.81 8.21
C LEU A 172 -6.84 4.16 8.94
N ILE A 173 -5.79 4.99 8.83
CA ILE A 173 -5.80 6.37 9.36
C ILE A 173 -6.92 7.17 8.69
N VAL A 174 -7.01 7.14 7.36
CA VAL A 174 -8.06 7.85 6.61
C VAL A 174 -9.46 7.36 7.03
N ALA A 175 -9.65 6.04 7.16
CA ALA A 175 -10.90 5.45 7.63
C ALA A 175 -11.27 5.97 9.03
N CYS A 176 -10.32 5.94 9.97
CA CYS A 176 -10.52 6.45 11.32
C CYS A 176 -10.92 7.93 11.32
N LEU A 177 -10.22 8.77 10.55
CA LEU A 177 -10.52 10.21 10.48
C LEU A 177 -11.92 10.49 9.94
N ILE A 178 -12.33 9.79 8.87
CA ILE A 178 -13.69 9.92 8.31
C ILE A 178 -14.73 9.44 9.33
N GLY A 179 -14.52 8.27 9.94
CA GLY A 179 -15.41 7.71 10.95
C GLY A 179 -15.58 8.60 12.19
N PHE A 180 -14.48 9.14 12.73
CA PHE A 180 -14.52 10.08 13.85
C PHE A 180 -15.24 11.38 13.50
N ASN A 181 -14.99 11.94 12.31
CA ASN A 181 -15.69 13.14 11.87
C ASN A 181 -17.20 12.90 11.79
N HIS A 182 -17.62 11.74 11.27
CA HIS A 182 -19.03 11.38 11.21
C HIS A 182 -19.63 11.18 12.61
N LEU A 183 -18.94 10.47 13.50
CA LEU A 183 -19.37 10.26 14.89
C LEU A 183 -19.62 11.59 15.62
N VAL A 184 -18.77 12.59 15.38
CA VAL A 184 -18.89 13.93 15.97
C VAL A 184 -20.12 14.68 15.45
N GLN A 185 -20.42 14.55 14.16
CA GLN A 185 -21.63 15.11 13.58
C GLN A 185 -22.89 14.48 14.18
N LEU A 186 -22.89 13.16 14.39
CA LEU A 186 -24.01 12.43 14.98
C LEU A 186 -24.24 12.76 16.46
N THR A 187 -23.16 12.77 17.25
CA THR A 187 -23.24 12.91 18.72
C THR A 187 -23.18 14.36 19.20
N LYS A 188 -22.98 15.33 18.28
CA LYS A 188 -22.69 16.73 18.59
C LYS A 188 -21.53 16.92 19.58
N LEU A 189 -20.63 15.94 19.65
CA LEU A 189 -19.42 16.01 20.46
C LEU A 189 -18.62 17.25 20.11
N THR A 190 -17.90 17.83 21.08
CA THR A 190 -17.02 18.97 20.78
C THR A 190 -15.94 18.53 19.78
N ARG A 191 -15.61 19.40 18.82
CA ARG A 191 -14.55 19.15 17.82
C ARG A 191 -13.17 18.85 18.45
N ILE A 192 -13.02 19.05 19.76
CA ILE A 192 -11.83 18.70 20.54
C ILE A 192 -11.57 17.19 20.52
N ILE A 193 -12.62 16.36 20.54
CA ILE A 193 -12.47 14.89 20.60
C ILE A 193 -11.89 14.29 19.30
N PRO A 194 -12.39 14.60 18.08
CA PRO A 194 -11.77 14.09 16.86
C PRO A 194 -10.36 14.66 16.67
N ILE A 195 -10.09 15.89 17.11
CA ILE A 195 -8.74 16.47 17.10
C ILE A 195 -7.82 15.69 18.05
N GLY A 196 -8.30 15.34 19.25
CA GLY A 196 -7.58 14.52 20.21
C GLY A 196 -7.29 13.11 19.68
N CYS A 197 -8.29 12.44 19.10
CA CYS A 197 -8.12 11.13 18.46
C CYS A 197 -7.15 11.19 17.27
N ALA A 198 -7.27 12.20 16.41
CA ALA A 198 -6.35 12.40 15.30
C ALA A 198 -4.91 12.63 15.80
N SER A 199 -4.74 13.46 16.83
CA SER A 199 -3.44 13.72 17.45
C SER A 199 -2.85 12.45 18.07
N PHE A 200 -3.66 11.65 18.76
CA PHE A 200 -3.25 10.37 19.30
C PHE A 200 -2.81 9.39 18.20
N ILE A 201 -3.60 9.26 17.13
CA ILE A 201 -3.25 8.44 15.97
C ILE A 201 -1.93 8.91 15.33
N SER A 202 -1.75 10.23 15.17
CA SER A 202 -0.51 10.82 14.66
C SER A 202 0.69 10.53 15.57
N CYS A 203 0.54 10.61 16.89
CA CYS A 203 1.60 10.25 17.85
C CYS A 203 1.99 8.78 17.73
N VAL A 204 1.01 7.86 17.68
CA VAL A 204 1.26 6.42 17.52
C VAL A 204 1.97 6.15 16.19
N ALA A 205 1.48 6.73 15.09
CA ALA A 205 2.10 6.56 13.78
C ALA A 205 3.53 7.14 13.72
N PHE A 206 3.75 8.31 14.34
CA PHE A 206 5.07 8.94 14.40
C PHE A 206 6.07 8.08 15.19
N GLN A 207 5.66 7.55 16.34
CA GLN A 207 6.52 6.70 17.15
C GLN A 207 6.92 5.42 16.40
N ARG A 208 5.98 4.81 15.68
CA ARG A 208 6.28 3.65 14.83
C ARG A 208 7.24 3.99 13.69
N TYR A 209 7.08 5.17 13.09
CA TYR A 209 8.02 5.65 12.07
C TYR A 209 9.43 5.81 12.66
N THR A 210 9.56 6.39 13.86
CA THR A 210 10.86 6.56 14.51
C THR A 210 11.52 5.23 14.91
N ASP A 211 10.74 4.19 15.21
CA ASP A 211 11.29 2.86 15.51
C ASP A 211 11.87 2.17 14.27
N VAL A 212 11.25 2.38 13.10
CA VAL A 212 11.64 1.73 11.84
C VAL A 212 12.69 2.54 11.06
N TYR A 213 12.68 3.87 11.18
CA TYR A 213 13.53 4.77 10.41
C TYR A 213 15.04 4.47 10.49
N PRO A 214 15.65 4.22 11.67
CA PRO A 214 17.08 3.91 11.76
C PRO A 214 17.47 2.64 11.00
N GLN A 215 16.61 1.62 11.05
CA GLN A 215 16.82 0.38 10.30
C GLN A 215 16.75 0.64 8.81
N LEU A 216 15.77 1.43 8.36
CA LEU A 216 15.61 1.81 6.97
C LEU A 216 16.82 2.59 6.43
N LEU A 217 17.30 3.57 7.18
CA LEU A 217 18.46 4.39 6.82
C LEU A 217 19.73 3.55 6.75
N SER A 218 19.98 2.71 7.76
CA SER A 218 21.16 1.84 7.78
C SER A 218 21.17 0.84 6.60
N ASN A 219 20.00 0.36 6.19
CA ASN A 219 19.88 -0.54 5.04
C ASN A 219 20.12 0.21 3.72
N TYR A 220 19.59 1.43 3.60
CA TYR A 220 19.82 2.27 2.44
C TYR A 220 21.30 2.61 2.26
N GLU A 221 21.98 3.02 3.32
CA GLU A 221 23.42 3.33 3.29
C GLU A 221 24.26 2.11 2.90
N ARG A 222 23.93 0.93 3.43
CA ARG A 222 24.61 -0.33 3.07
C ARG A 222 24.39 -0.71 1.61
N PHE A 223 23.16 -0.58 1.11
CA PHE A 223 22.85 -0.87 -0.29
C PHE A 223 23.55 0.10 -1.23
N TYR A 224 23.50 1.39 -0.93
CA TYR A 224 24.19 2.43 -1.69
C TYR A 224 25.70 2.19 -1.75
N THR A 225 26.29 1.79 -0.61
CA THR A 225 27.72 1.44 -0.54
C THR A 225 28.04 0.21 -1.39
N ALA A 226 27.17 -0.80 -1.39
CA ALA A 226 27.33 -2.01 -2.21
C ALA A 226 27.21 -1.71 -3.71
N GLU A 227 26.24 -0.89 -4.11
CA GLU A 227 26.06 -0.45 -5.49
C GLU A 227 27.26 0.35 -5.98
N GLN A 228 27.75 1.30 -5.19
CA GLN A 228 28.96 2.06 -5.52
C GLN A 228 30.20 1.16 -5.64
N ALA A 229 30.35 0.16 -4.77
CA ALA A 229 31.44 -0.81 -4.86
C ALA A 229 31.36 -1.64 -6.16
N ALA A 230 30.14 -2.06 -6.55
CA ALA A 230 29.90 -2.79 -7.80
C ALA A 230 30.20 -1.95 -9.04
N LEU A 231 29.70 -0.70 -9.09
CA LEU A 231 29.96 0.23 -10.18
C LEU A 231 31.45 0.56 -10.32
N ASN A 232 32.18 0.71 -9.20
CA ASN A 232 33.62 0.93 -9.23
C ASN A 232 34.40 -0.30 -9.70
N ALA A 233 34.00 -1.51 -9.31
CA ALA A 233 34.65 -2.73 -9.79
C ALA A 233 34.40 -2.99 -11.27
N GLN A 234 33.18 -2.71 -11.76
CA GLN A 234 32.87 -2.76 -13.19
C GLN A 234 33.76 -1.80 -13.99
N LYS A 235 33.96 -0.56 -13.51
CA LYS A 235 34.87 0.42 -14.12
C LYS A 235 36.33 -0.03 -14.14
N HIS A 236 36.74 -0.85 -13.17
CA HIS A 236 38.10 -1.35 -13.05
C HIS A 236 38.28 -2.80 -13.54
N HIS A 237 37.29 -3.35 -14.26
CA HIS A 237 37.28 -4.73 -14.77
C HIS A 237 37.63 -5.78 -13.71
N ARG A 238 37.22 -5.53 -12.46
CA ARG A 238 37.39 -6.48 -11.36
C ARG A 238 36.18 -7.38 -11.30
N ASN A 239 36.41 -8.68 -11.29
CA ASN A 239 35.35 -9.69 -11.26
C ASN A 239 34.83 -9.96 -9.83
N ASP A 240 35.59 -9.54 -8.82
CA ASP A 240 35.33 -9.89 -7.42
C ASP A 240 35.35 -8.62 -6.56
N ILE A 241 34.35 -8.47 -5.70
CA ILE A 241 34.25 -7.38 -4.74
C ILE A 241 33.90 -7.89 -3.34
N TYR A 242 34.53 -7.28 -2.35
CA TYR A 242 34.13 -7.46 -0.96
C TYR A 242 33.16 -6.35 -0.57
N VAL A 243 31.93 -6.73 -0.22
CA VAL A 243 30.91 -5.80 0.27
C VAL A 243 30.73 -6.04 1.78
N PRO A 244 31.23 -5.13 2.64
CA PRO A 244 31.10 -5.31 4.09
C PRO A 244 29.64 -5.19 4.54
N GLY A 245 29.15 -6.18 5.30
CA GLY A 245 27.98 -6.02 6.17
C GLY A 245 26.59 -6.23 5.54
N MET A 246 26.46 -6.99 4.45
CA MET A 246 25.16 -7.54 4.04
C MET A 246 24.82 -8.72 4.95
N ASN A 247 23.83 -8.54 5.84
CA ASN A 247 23.20 -9.65 6.54
C ASN A 247 22.21 -10.35 5.61
N ASP A 248 22.03 -11.66 5.77
CA ASP A 248 21.09 -12.57 5.07
C ASP A 248 19.61 -12.12 5.03
N THR A 249 19.25 -11.00 5.67
CA THR A 249 17.88 -10.59 5.95
C THR A 249 17.42 -9.36 5.17
N CYS A 250 18.10 -8.98 4.09
CA CYS A 250 17.84 -7.72 3.40
C CYS A 250 16.68 -7.83 2.39
N ASN A 251 15.43 -7.67 2.86
CA ASN A 251 14.21 -7.66 2.02
C ASN A 251 14.00 -6.32 1.26
N TYR A 252 15.04 -5.59 0.88
CA TYR A 252 14.93 -4.26 0.25
C TYR A 252 15.56 -4.23 -1.15
N ASN A 253 14.76 -3.89 -2.15
CA ASN A 253 15.21 -3.47 -3.47
C ASN A 253 14.35 -2.27 -3.91
N ALA A 254 14.99 -1.14 -4.23
CA ALA A 254 14.35 0.07 -4.73
C ALA A 254 14.73 0.42 -6.18
N TYR A 255 15.49 -0.46 -6.85
CA TYR A 255 15.97 -0.22 -8.21
C TYR A 255 15.76 -1.46 -9.08
N HIS A 256 14.88 -1.30 -10.06
CA HIS A 256 14.70 -2.22 -11.19
C HIS A 256 16.08 -2.65 -11.73
N GLU A 257 16.27 -3.96 -11.93
CA GLU A 257 17.49 -4.64 -12.42
C GLU A 257 18.62 -4.95 -11.42
N THR A 258 18.53 -4.57 -10.14
CA THR A 258 19.57 -4.99 -9.18
C THR A 258 19.33 -6.42 -8.68
N ALA A 259 20.18 -7.34 -9.15
CA ALA A 259 20.11 -8.75 -8.81
C ALA A 259 20.30 -8.99 -7.31
N TYR A 260 19.35 -9.68 -6.69
CA TYR A 260 19.45 -10.24 -5.34
C TYR A 260 20.81 -10.94 -5.16
N LEU A 261 21.62 -10.47 -4.22
CA LEU A 261 22.83 -11.17 -3.79
C LEU A 261 22.39 -12.29 -2.84
N GLY A 262 22.02 -13.44 -3.40
CA GLY A 262 21.66 -14.63 -2.62
C GLY A 262 22.84 -15.59 -2.46
N PHE A 263 22.93 -16.32 -1.35
CA PHE A 263 23.90 -17.41 -1.19
C PHE A 263 23.42 -18.67 -1.94
N GLY A 264 24.12 -19.06 -3.02
CA GLY A 264 23.81 -20.21 -3.85
C GLY A 264 24.97 -20.64 -4.77
N LYS A 265 24.97 -21.92 -5.20
CA LYS A 265 26.00 -22.46 -6.11
C LYS A 265 25.89 -21.86 -7.51
N ILE A 266 27.05 -21.49 -8.04
CA ILE A 266 27.32 -20.84 -9.33
C ILE A 266 26.67 -21.60 -10.48
N HIS A 267 25.52 -21.13 -10.97
CA HIS A 267 25.03 -21.42 -12.32
C HIS A 267 24.44 -20.14 -12.93
N GLY A 268 25.29 -19.43 -13.67
CA GLY A 268 24.92 -18.22 -14.39
C GLY A 268 25.39 -16.94 -13.69
N TRP A 269 25.54 -15.88 -14.48
CA TRP A 269 26.12 -14.58 -14.14
C TRP A 269 25.24 -13.76 -13.18
N ARG A 270 24.79 -14.36 -12.08
CA ARG A 270 23.96 -13.71 -11.06
C ARG A 270 24.61 -13.87 -9.69
N ASN A 271 25.08 -12.71 -9.20
CA ASN A 271 25.21 -12.27 -7.82
C ASN A 271 25.06 -13.36 -6.76
N THR A 272 26.19 -13.99 -6.42
CA THR A 272 26.34 -14.85 -5.24
C THR A 272 27.52 -14.34 -4.43
N MET A 273 27.34 -14.13 -3.12
CA MET A 273 28.46 -13.95 -2.20
C MET A 273 29.12 -15.31 -1.93
N ALA A 274 30.45 -15.33 -1.97
CA ALA A 274 31.26 -16.47 -1.53
C ALA A 274 31.42 -16.46 -0.01
#